data_AF-A0A4S2B0K7-F1
#
_entry.id   AF-A0A4S2B0K7-F1
#
_cell.length_a   1.000
_cell.length_b   1.000
_cell.length_c   1.000
_cell.angle_alpha   90.00
_cell.angle_beta   90.00
_cell.angle_gamma   90.00
#
_symmetry.space_group_name_H-M   'P 1'
#
loop_
_entity.id
_entity.type
_entity.pdbx_description
1 polymer ?
#
loop_
_entity_poly.entity_id
_entity_poly.type
_entity_poly.pdbx_seq_one_letter_code
_entity_poly.pdbx_strand_id
1 'polypeptide(L)'
;MVIIDYIRACVFDWRKKKAIKQAKKSAELYRKKFLVLVHNGRPVCVSMQGIKQLIRQHRFAPGFTAEKARQIAIYEAVPSNTSAHVSDH
;
A
#
# COMPACT_ATOMS: atom_id res chain seq x y z
N MET A 1 -22.59 20.38 7.55
CA MET A 1 -22.02 19.13 7.01
C MET A 1 -20.51 19.14 7.21
N VAL A 2 -20.02 18.63 8.34
CA VAL A 2 -18.57 18.66 8.65
C VAL A 2 -18.20 17.51 9.59
N ILE A 3 -19.09 17.21 10.54
CA ILE A 3 -18.90 16.13 11.52
C ILE A 3 -18.83 14.75 10.85
N ILE A 4 -19.68 14.48 9.85
CA ILE A 4 -19.68 13.16 9.19
C ILE A 4 -18.39 12.95 8.40
N ASP A 5 -17.87 13.98 7.72
CA ASP A 5 -16.63 13.88 6.97
C ASP A 5 -15.41 13.81 7.89
N TYR A 6 -15.47 14.49 9.03
CA TYR A 6 -14.48 14.34 10.10
C TYR A 6 -14.46 12.90 10.65
N ILE A 7 -15.63 12.31 10.96
CA ILE A 7 -15.72 10.92 11.43
C ILE A 7 -15.18 9.96 10.35
N ARG A 8 -15.52 10.18 9.08
CA ARG A 8 -14.99 9.38 7.96
C ARG A 8 -13.46 9.49 7.86
N ALA A 9 -12.89 10.68 8.05
CA ALA A 9 -11.46 10.90 8.07
C ALA A 9 -10.79 10.16 9.25
N CYS A 10 -11.33 10.26 10.47
CA CYS A 10 -10.82 9.53 11.63
C CYS A 10 -10.83 8.02 11.42
N VAL A 11 -11.93 7.48 10.86
CA VAL A 11 -12.06 6.05 10.56
C VAL A 11 -11.09 5.64 9.43
N PHE A 12 -10.85 6.51 8.45
CA PHE A 12 -9.86 6.28 7.41
C PHE A 12 -8.44 6.23 7.98
N ASP A 13 -8.08 7.18 8.85
CA ASP A 13 -6.76 7.23 9.48
C ASP A 13 -6.49 6.02 10.36
N TRP A 14 -7.48 5.55 11.12
CA TRP A 14 -7.35 4.33 11.90
C TRP A 14 -7.12 3.10 11.00
N ARG A 15 -7.90 2.97 9.93
CA ARG A 15 -7.73 1.89 8.94
C ARG A 15 -6.38 1.99 8.23
N LYS A 16 -5.93 3.19 7.90
CA LYS A 16 -4.62 3.45 7.28
C LYS A 16 -3.49 2.99 8.21
N LYS A 17 -3.52 3.39 9.48
CA LYS A 17 -2.54 2.94 10.49
C LYS A 17 -2.53 1.42 10.61
N LYS A 18 -3.70 0.77 10.61
CA LYS A 18 -3.81 -0.70 10.65
C LYS A 18 -3.21 -1.36 9.41
N ALA A 19 -3.52 -0.86 8.20
CA ALA A 19 -2.98 -1.37 6.96
C ALA A 19 -1.46 -1.21 6.86
N ILE A 20 -0.91 -0.08 7.33
CA ILE A 20 0.54 0.15 7.40
C ILE A 20 1.21 -0.84 8.35
N LYS A 21 0.66 -1.04 9.56
CA LYS A 21 1.18 -2.04 10.50
C LYS A 21 1.17 -3.44 9.91
N GLN A 22 0.08 -3.81 9.23
CA GLN A 22 -0.03 -5.11 8.56
C GLN A 22 0.98 -5.26 7.41
N ALA A 23 1.17 -4.22 6.61
CA ALA A 23 2.14 -4.21 5.52
C ALA A 23 3.57 -4.37 6.03
N LYS A 24 3.95 -3.66 7.10
CA LYS A 24 5.25 -3.80 7.77
C LYS A 24 5.49 -5.23 8.27
N LYS A 25 4.54 -5.76 9.06
CA LYS A 25 4.61 -7.13 9.59
C LYS A 25 4.71 -8.18 8.47
N SER A 26 3.95 -7.98 7.39
CA SER A 26 3.96 -8.89 6.24
C SER A 26 5.25 -8.78 5.42
N ALA A 27 5.80 -7.56 5.28
CA ALA A 27 7.07 -7.34 4.62
C ALA A 27 8.21 -8.05 5.36
N GLU A 28 8.26 -7.94 6.68
CA GLU A 28 9.23 -8.63 7.53
C GLU A 28 9.05 -10.15 7.45
N LEU A 29 7.81 -10.66 7.62
CA LEU A 29 7.52 -12.09 7.63
C LEU A 29 7.84 -12.77 6.29
N TYR A 30 7.42 -12.18 5.17
CA TYR A 30 7.57 -12.78 3.85
C TYR A 30 8.83 -12.30 3.11
N ARG A 31 9.61 -11.39 3.70
CA ARG A 31 10.79 -10.75 3.07
C ARG A 31 10.49 -10.20 1.66
N LYS A 32 9.29 -9.65 1.48
CA LYS A 32 8.78 -9.14 0.19
C LYS A 32 8.34 -7.69 0.32
N LYS A 33 8.34 -6.96 -0.79
CA LYS A 33 7.81 -5.58 -0.85
C LYS A 33 6.27 -5.60 -0.79
N PHE A 34 5.72 -4.80 0.12
CA PHE A 34 4.28 -4.57 0.25
C PHE A 34 3.97 -3.09 0.03
N LEU A 35 2.80 -2.82 -0.54
CA LEU A 35 2.28 -1.48 -0.78
C LEU A 35 0.92 -1.33 -0.09
N VAL A 36 0.63 -0.14 0.41
CA VAL A 36 -0.69 0.24 0.89
C VAL A 36 -1.33 1.14 -0.16
N LEU A 37 -2.37 0.64 -0.82
CA LEU A 37 -3.13 1.37 -1.85
C LEU A 37 -4.50 1.77 -1.29
N VAL A 38 -5.07 2.88 -1.79
CA VAL A 38 -6.49 3.17 -1.56
C VAL A 38 -7.31 2.51 -2.67
N HIS A 39 -8.22 1.62 -2.29
CA HIS A 39 -9.22 1.06 -3.19
C HIS A 39 -10.61 1.37 -2.65
N ASN A 40 -11.46 2.04 -3.44
CA ASN A 40 -12.82 2.47 -3.06
C ASN A 40 -12.86 3.21 -1.71
N GLY A 41 -11.92 4.14 -1.48
CA GLY A 41 -11.83 4.90 -0.23
C GLY A 41 -11.35 4.08 0.98
N ARG A 42 -10.80 2.88 0.78
CA ARG A 42 -10.28 2.00 1.84
C ARG A 42 -8.79 1.71 1.63
N PRO A 43 -7.93 1.88 2.65
CA PRO A 43 -6.53 1.50 2.56
C PRO A 43 -6.40 -0.02 2.64
N VAL A 44 -5.74 -0.62 1.66
CA VAL A 44 -5.55 -2.07 1.51
C VAL A 44 -4.06 -2.37 1.37
N CYS A 45 -3.55 -3.32 2.14
CA CYS A 45 -2.20 -3.84 1.99
C CYS A 45 -2.16 -4.90 0.89
N VAL A 46 -1.26 -4.74 -0.08
CA VAL A 46 -1.06 -5.66 -1.20
C VAL A 46 0.43 -5.93 -1.39
N SER A 47 0.78 -7.15 -1.80
CA SER A 47 2.16 -7.45 -2.18
C SER A 47 2.44 -6.96 -3.60
N MET A 48 3.68 -6.59 -3.88
CA MET A 48 4.09 -6.21 -5.24
C MET A 48 3.84 -7.33 -6.26
N GLN A 49 3.98 -8.60 -5.82
CA GLN A 49 3.68 -9.77 -6.64
C GLN A 49 2.17 -9.87 -6.94
N GLY A 50 1.32 -9.63 -5.94
CA GLY A 50 -0.13 -9.59 -6.11
C GLY A 50 -0.57 -8.51 -7.09
N ILE A 51 0.03 -7.32 -7.04
CA ILE A 51 -0.23 -6.25 -8.01
C ILE A 51 0.12 -6.70 -9.43
N LYS A 52 1.30 -7.30 -9.64
CA LYS A 52 1.69 -7.81 -10.97
C LYS A 52 0.71 -8.87 -11.48
N GLN A 53 0.24 -9.77 -10.59
CA GLN A 53 -0.74 -10.79 -10.94
C GLN A 53 -2.10 -10.17 -11.29
N LEU A 54 -2.56 -9.18 -10.53
CA LEU A 54 -3.81 -8.47 -10.78
C LEU A 54 -3.78 -7.63 -12.08
N ILE A 55 -2.63 -7.04 -12.42
CA ILE A 55 -2.40 -6.39 -13.72
C ILE A 55 -2.52 -7.41 -14.84
N ARG A 56 -1.88 -8.58 -14.70
CA ARG A 56 -1.97 -9.68 -15.67
C ARG A 56 -3.40 -10.22 -15.83
N GLN A 57 -4.21 -10.15 -14.77
CA GLN A 57 -5.62 -10.55 -14.81
C GLN A 57 -6.55 -9.46 -15.36
N HIS A 58 -6.02 -8.34 -15.88
CA HIS A 58 -6.80 -7.22 -16.40
C HIS A 58 -7.84 -6.67 -15.41
N ARG A 59 -7.58 -6.78 -14.11
CA ARG A 59 -8.47 -6.28 -13.04
C ARG A 59 -8.31 -4.78 -12.78
N PHE A 60 -7.36 -4.13 -13.44
CA PHE A 60 -7.12 -2.69 -13.36
C PHE A 60 -7.42 -1.99 -14.68
N ALA A 61 -7.66 -0.67 -14.60
CA ALA A 61 -7.89 0.16 -15.78
C ALA A 61 -6.74 0.04 -16.79
N PRO A 62 -7.03 0.17 -18.10
CA PRO A 62 -6.01 0.13 -19.14
C PRO A 62 -4.91 1.17 -18.87
N GLY A 63 -3.64 0.73 -18.91
CA GLY A 63 -2.48 1.57 -18.59
C GLY A 63 -2.07 1.58 -17.11
N PHE A 64 -2.67 0.74 -16.25
CA PHE A 64 -2.21 0.58 -14.87
C PHE A 64 -0.95 -0.30 -14.80
N THR A 65 0.20 0.35 -14.56
CA THR A 65 1.50 -0.33 -14.40
C THR A 65 1.87 -0.51 -12.93
N ALA A 66 2.80 -1.43 -12.67
CA ALA A 66 3.33 -1.65 -11.32
C ALA A 66 4.06 -0.40 -10.77
N GLU A 67 4.66 0.41 -11.65
CA GLU A 67 5.28 1.69 -11.29
C GLU A 67 4.23 2.71 -10.87
N LYS A 68 3.15 2.83 -11.65
CA LYS A 68 2.02 3.70 -11.28
C LYS A 68 1.42 3.28 -9.94
N ALA A 69 1.32 1.98 -9.68
CA ALA A 69 0.88 1.46 -8.39
C ALA A 69 1.79 1.88 -7.23
N ARG A 70 3.12 1.95 -7.43
CA ARG A 70 4.04 2.50 -6.42
C ARG A 70 3.83 3.99 -6.21
N GLN A 71 3.72 4.76 -7.29
CA GLN A 71 3.55 6.22 -7.23
C GLN A 71 2.28 6.64 -6.48
N ILE A 72 1.18 5.90 -6.65
CA ILE A 72 -0.10 6.19 -5.97
C ILE A 72 -0.21 5.56 -4.57
N ALA A 73 0.77 4.76 -4.16
CA ALA A 73 0.70 4.09 -2.87
C ALA A 73 0.84 5.10 -1.73
N ILE A 74 0.02 4.94 -0.70
CA ILE A 74 0.12 5.75 0.52
C ILE A 74 1.40 5.41 1.29
N TYR A 75 1.85 4.15 1.17
CA TYR A 75 2.99 3.64 1.91
C TYR A 75 3.61 2.45 1.18
N GLU A 76 4.95 2.43 1.11
CA GLU A 76 5.74 1.27 0.69
C GLU A 76 6.46 0.67 1.90
N ALA A 77 6.21 -0.61 2.14
CA ALA A 77 6.93 -1.40 3.14
C ALA A 77 7.98 -2.25 2.42
N VAL A 78 9.25 -1.92 2.63
CA VAL A 78 10.40 -2.71 2.18
C VAL A 78 10.90 -3.52 3.38
N PRO A 79 11.19 -4.83 3.23
CA PRO A 79 11.75 -5.62 4.31
C PRO A 79 13.12 -5.06 4.71
N SER A 80 13.37 -5.00 6.01
CA SER A 80 14.68 -4.67 6.60
C SER A 80 15.67 -5.80 6.30
N ASN A 81 16.26 -5.79 5.11
CA ASN A 81 17.57 -6.39 4.91
C ASN A 81 18.59 -5.40 5.48
N THR A 82 19.51 -5.89 6.30
CA THR A 82 20.67 -5.19 6.89
C THR A 82 21.64 -4.58 5.86
N SER A 83 21.23 -4.37 4.61
CA SER A 83 22.05 -3.85 3.52
C SER A 83 21.33 -2.79 2.65
N ALA A 84 20.41 -2.03 3.23
CA ALA A 84 19.84 -0.85 2.59
C ALA A 84 19.76 0.34 3.58
N HIS A 85 20.91 0.64 4.20
CA HIS A 85 21.30 2.05 4.30
C HIS A 85 21.66 2.49 2.88
N VAL A 86 21.46 3.76 2.53
CA VAL A 86 21.61 4.35 1.17
C VAL A 86 20.35 4.06 0.31
N SER A 87 19.55 5.03 -0.11
CA SER A 87 19.90 6.34 -0.67
C SER A 87 18.89 7.43 -0.34
N ASP A 88 19.45 8.62 -0.20
CA ASP A 88 18.86 9.95 -0.15
C ASP A 88 17.84 10.26 -1.27
N HIS A 89 16.76 10.97 -0.91
CA HIS A 89 16.39 12.28 -1.48
C HIS A 89 15.28 12.93 -0.65
#